data_AF-A0A496VVA1-F1
#
_entry.id   AF-A0A496VVA1-F1
#
_cell.length_a   1.000
_cell.length_b   1.000
_cell.length_c   1.000
_cell.angle_alpha   90.00
_cell.angle_beta   90.00
_cell.angle_gamma   90.00
#
_symmetry.space_group_name_H-M   'P 1'
#
loop_
_entity.id
_entity.type
_entity.pdbx_description
1 polymer ?
#
loop_
_entity_poly.entity_id
_entity_poly.type
_entity_poly.pdbx_seq_one_letter_code
_entity_poly.pdbx_strand_id
1 'polypeptide(L)' 'MANKNPLVNPDSAIRNTKQNQYVDDLVVEMTGQAYMDGASHEEVGELQQQIKNGTYRRGDWDRKVASWYD' A
#
# COMPACT_ATOMS: atom_id res chain seq x y z
N MET A 1 -20.27 -2.73 39.96
CA MET A 1 -19.01 -2.45 39.23
C MET A 1 -19.35 -2.38 37.76
N ALA A 2 -19.26 -1.20 37.12
CA ALA A 2 -19.56 -1.03 35.70
C ALA A 2 -18.28 -1.14 34.88
N ASN A 3 -18.23 -2.11 33.96
CA ASN A 3 -17.16 -2.24 32.97
C ASN A 3 -17.10 -0.95 32.14
N LYS A 4 -16.03 -0.17 32.32
CA LYS A 4 -15.68 0.92 31.42
C LYS A 4 -15.13 0.30 30.14
N ASN A 5 -16.02 -0.01 29.18
CA ASN A 5 -15.57 -0.20 27.80
C ASN A 5 -14.86 1.10 27.39
N PRO A 6 -13.60 1.05 26.90
CA PRO A 6 -13.01 2.24 26.32
C PRO A 6 -13.90 2.66 25.15
N LEU A 7 -14.43 3.88 25.22
CA LEU A 7 -15.12 4.53 24.11
C LEU A 7 -14.11 4.72 22.99
N VAL A 8 -13.91 3.70 22.18
CA VAL A 8 -13.13 3.79 20.95
C VAL A 8 -13.91 4.73 20.04
N ASN A 9 -13.37 5.94 19.82
CA ASN A 9 -14.00 6.92 18.95
C ASN A 9 -14.26 6.27 17.58
N PRO A 10 -15.53 6.11 17.16
CA PRO A 10 -15.87 5.43 15.90
C PRO A 10 -15.22 6.14 14.70
N ASP A 11 -15.00 7.44 14.81
CA ASP A 11 -14.35 8.27 13.79
C ASP A 11 -12.89 7.88 13.51
N SER A 12 -12.13 7.50 14.55
CA SER A 12 -10.76 7.01 14.42
C SER A 12 -10.72 5.60 13.83
N ALA A 13 -11.66 4.72 14.22
CA ALA A 13 -11.78 3.39 13.66
C ALA A 13 -12.13 3.43 12.15
N ILE A 14 -13.08 4.29 11.76
CA ILE A 14 -13.48 4.47 10.36
C ILE A 14 -12.35 5.05 9.50
N ARG A 15 -11.60 6.04 10.02
CA ARG A 15 -10.42 6.58 9.32
C ARG A 15 -9.34 5.52 9.12
N ASN A 16 -9.07 4.71 10.14
CA ASN A 16 -8.10 3.61 10.06
C ASN A 16 -8.53 2.54 9.06
N THR A 17 -9.81 2.16 9.02
CA THR A 17 -10.34 1.21 8.02
C THR A 17 -10.22 1.74 6.60
N LYS A 18 -10.56 3.02 6.37
CA LYS A 18 -10.45 3.64 5.03
C LYS A 18 -9.01 3.77 4.56
N GLN A 19 -8.09 4.07 5.47
CA GLN A 19 -6.66 4.14 5.17
C GLN A 19 -6.09 2.76 4.84
N ASN A 20 -6.41 1.74 5.62
CA ASN A 20 -5.98 0.37 5.33
C ASN A 20 -6.54 -0.13 4.01
N GLN A 21 -7.83 0.11 3.74
CA GLN A 21 -8.45 -0.28 2.48
C GLN A 21 -7.79 0.40 1.27
N TYR A 22 -7.47 1.69 1.37
CA TYR A 22 -6.71 2.40 0.33
C TYR A 22 -5.32 1.79 0.11
N VAL A 23 -4.60 1.43 1.16
CA VAL A 23 -3.27 0.79 1.06
C VAL A 23 -3.38 -0.59 0.41
N ASP A 24 -4.37 -1.40 0.80
CA ASP A 24 -4.60 -2.73 0.20
C ASP A 24 -4.98 -2.63 -1.28
N ASP A 25 -5.89 -1.73 -1.65
CA ASP A 25 -6.27 -1.49 -3.05
C ASP A 25 -5.05 -1.04 -3.87
N LEU A 26 -4.23 -0.14 -3.33
CA LEU A 26 -3.01 0.34 -3.98
C LEU A 26 -1.96 -0.76 -4.14
N VAL A 27 -1.83 -1.66 -3.16
CA VAL A 27 -0.95 -2.84 -3.28
C VAL A 27 -1.40 -3.70 -4.46
N VAL A 28 -2.69 -4.03 -4.56
CA VAL A 28 -3.21 -4.89 -5.64
C VAL A 28 -3.00 -4.24 -7.00
N GLU A 29 -3.36 -2.95 -7.15
CA GLU A 29 -3.19 -2.20 -8.40
C GLU A 29 -1.72 -2.16 -8.84
N MET A 30 -0.83 -1.73 -7.94
CA MET A 30 0.58 -1.51 -8.28
C MET A 30 1.35 -2.81 -8.49
N THR A 31 1.08 -3.86 -7.72
CA THR A 31 1.73 -5.15 -7.92
C THR A 31 1.26 -5.83 -9.21
N GLY A 32 -0.02 -5.68 -9.57
CA GLY A 32 -0.55 -6.15 -10.85
C GLY A 32 0.09 -5.44 -12.04
N GLN A 33 0.18 -4.11 -11.98
CA GLN A 33 0.90 -3.32 -12.98
C GLN A 33 2.37 -3.73 -13.06
N ALA A 34 3.03 -3.93 -11.91
CA ALA A 34 4.42 -4.31 -11.87
C ALA A 34 4.71 -5.63 -12.60
N TYR A 35 3.88 -6.66 -12.37
CA TYR A 35 4.00 -7.90 -13.13
C TYR A 35 3.76 -7.72 -14.64
N MET A 36 2.83 -6.86 -15.04
CA MET A 36 2.60 -6.55 -16.46
C MET A 36 3.78 -5.84 -17.11
N ASP A 37 4.46 -4.97 -16.35
CA ASP A 37 5.67 -4.26 -16.78
C ASP A 37 6.92 -5.18 -16.79
N GLY A 38 6.80 -6.43 -16.33
CA GLY A 38 7.87 -7.43 -16.35
C GLY A 38 8.71 -7.51 -15.07
N ALA A 39 8.23 -6.93 -13.97
CA ALA A 39 8.91 -6.99 -12.68
C ALA A 39 9.11 -8.41 -12.18
N SER A 40 10.25 -8.64 -11.52
CA SER A 40 10.49 -9.88 -10.79
C SER A 40 9.68 -9.98 -9.49
N HIS A 41 9.52 -11.19 -8.95
CA HIS A 41 8.81 -11.41 -7.68
C HIS A 41 9.45 -10.64 -6.51
N GLU A 42 10.78 -10.50 -6.50
CA GLU A 42 11.49 -9.70 -5.50
C GLU A 42 11.13 -8.22 -5.59
N GLU A 43 11.15 -7.63 -6.79
CA GLU A 43 10.83 -6.21 -6.98
C GLU A 43 9.37 -5.88 -6.66
N VAL A 44 8.45 -6.81 -6.96
CA VAL A 44 7.06 -6.70 -6.54
C VAL A 44 6.94 -6.77 -5.01
N GLY A 45 7.72 -7.63 -4.36
CA GLY A 45 7.79 -7.71 -2.90
C GLY A 45 8.28 -6.40 -2.26
N GLU A 46 9.31 -5.78 -2.84
CA GLU A 46 9.79 -4.46 -2.42
C GLU A 46 8.71 -3.39 -2.58
N LEU A 47 8.04 -3.35 -3.73
CA LEU A 47 6.95 -2.41 -4.01
C LEU A 47 5.80 -2.55 -3.01
N GLN A 48 5.39 -3.78 -2.73
CA GLN A 48 4.37 -4.07 -1.73
C GLN A 48 4.76 -3.54 -0.34
N GLN A 49 6.01 -3.72 0.06
CA GLN A 49 6.50 -3.19 1.34
C GLN A 49 6.53 -1.66 1.35
N GLN A 50 6.96 -1.02 0.27
CA GLN A 50 6.98 0.44 0.18
C GLN A 50 5.57 1.04 0.29
N ILE A 51 4.57 0.41 -0.32
CA ILE A 51 3.17 0.84 -0.23
C ILE A 51 2.64 0.67 1.19
N LYS A 52 2.88 -0.51 1.80
CA LYS A 52 2.47 -0.79 3.20
C LYS A 52 3.14 0.13 4.21
N ASN A 53 4.39 0.50 3.98
CA ASN A 53 5.15 1.41 4.84
C ASN A 53 4.84 2.89 4.56
N GLY A 54 4.03 3.20 3.54
CA GLY A 54 3.71 4.57 3.13
C GLY A 54 4.89 5.33 2.52
N THR A 55 5.96 4.62 2.13
CA THR A 55 7.14 5.23 1.49
C THR A 55 7.01 5.29 -0.02
N TYR A 56 6.07 4.53 -0.61
CA TYR A 56 5.74 4.59 -2.03
C TYR A 56 5.19 5.96 -2.42
N ARG A 57 5.75 6.57 -3.47
CA ARG A 57 5.20 7.77 -4.11
C ARG A 57 4.70 7.45 -5.50
N ARG A 58 3.60 8.11 -5.88
CA ARG A 58 3.04 8.01 -7.23
C ARG A 58 4.09 8.45 -8.26
N GLY A 59 4.48 7.55 -9.15
CA GLY A 59 5.53 7.75 -10.15
C GLY A 59 6.91 7.15 -9.82
N ASP A 60 7.11 6.59 -8.61
CA ASP A 60 8.34 5.83 -8.32
C ASP A 60 8.39 4.54 -9.13
N TRP A 61 7.22 3.93 -9.39
CA TRP A 61 7.11 2.76 -10.25
C TRP A 61 7.51 3.09 -11.70
N ASP A 62 6.92 4.12 -12.30
CA ASP A 62 7.28 4.57 -13.66
C ASP A 62 8.77 4.87 -13.81
N ARG A 63 9.40 5.48 -12.80
CA ARG A 63 10.86 5.69 -12.81
C ARG A 63 11.65 4.39 -12.75
N LYS A 64 11.22 3.43 -11.93
CA LYS A 64 11.86 2.10 -11.85
C LYS A 64 11.76 1.38 -13.18
N VAL A 65 10.58 1.36 -13.81
CA VAL A 65 10.36 0.78 -15.14
C VAL A 65 11.24 1.48 -16.19
N ALA A 66 11.28 2.81 -16.21
CA ALA A 66 12.13 3.55 -17.15
C ALA A 66 13.62 3.19 -17.02
N SER A 67 14.10 2.89 -15.81
CA SER A 67 15.49 2.50 -15.56
C SER A 67 15.87 1.11 -16.06
N TRP A 68 14.90 0.27 -16.45
CA TRP A 68 15.18 -1.06 -17.03
C TRP A 68 15.47 -1.01 -18.53
N TYR A 69 15.07 0.08 -19.20
CA TYR A 69 15.15 0.23 -20.66
C TYR A 69 16.22 1.23 -21.12
N ASP A 70 16.86 1.94 -20.19
CA ASP A 70 18.02 2.83 -20.42
C ASP A 70 19.33 2.04 -20.25
#